data_AF-A0A822G9U0-F1
#
_entry.id   AF-A0A822G9U0-F1
#
_cell.length_a   1.000
_cell.length_b   1.000
_cell.length_c   1.000
_cell.angle_alpha   90.00
_cell.angle_beta   90.00
_cell.angle_gamma   90.00
#
_symmetry.space_group_name_H-M   'P 1'
#
loop_
_entity.id
_entity.type
_entity.pdbx_description
1 polymer ?
#
loop_
_entity_poly.entity_id
_entity_poly.type
_entity_poly.pdbx_seq_one_letter_code
_entity_poly.pdbx_strand_id
1 'polypeptide(L)'
;IEDCEHTSLATRIIHLLGREGPRTTTPAKYIRYIYNRVILESAPVRAAAVSALAKFGAASEDLLPNILVLLQRTTLDQDDEVRDPMNVSLSSLERLLHRYTIEPTTKPFDVRSVPVEAVPVEQPKGIESKTNREDTYDEQLSAIPEFAHLGPIFKSSLPVDLTESEVEYVVRCIKNIFSHYIVFQLEDIEITVSDHVQKVLKPNWYYKIIIFYFSFHLMFIIECLKKIINYMGMQACERSDKILEGKASHALYLAGVYRGGYDVLVRTKMALGGTTV
;
A
#
# COMPACT_ATOMS: atom_id res chain seq x y z
N ILE A 1 -19.49 -8.64 17.12
CA ILE A 1 -18.45 -7.59 17.20
C ILE A 1 -18.35 -6.93 15.84
N GLU A 2 -18.31 -7.73 14.76
CA GLU A 2 -18.66 -7.26 13.41
C GLU A 2 -20.10 -6.71 13.45
N ASP A 3 -20.29 -5.52 12.86
CA ASP A 3 -21.57 -4.82 12.65
C ASP A 3 -22.36 -4.43 13.91
N CYS A 4 -21.68 -4.18 15.04
CA CYS A 4 -22.35 -3.74 16.27
C CYS A 4 -22.47 -2.21 16.33
N GLU A 5 -23.70 -1.69 16.30
CA GLU A 5 -23.98 -0.24 16.40
C GLU A 5 -23.82 0.33 17.83
N HIS A 6 -23.57 -0.53 18.83
CA HIS A 6 -23.46 -0.13 20.23
C HIS A 6 -22.00 -0.10 20.71
N THR A 7 -21.39 1.09 20.63
CA THR A 7 -20.00 1.36 21.03
C THR A 7 -19.65 0.82 22.42
N SER A 8 -20.50 1.04 23.43
CA SER A 8 -20.25 0.60 24.81
C SER A 8 -20.23 -0.93 24.97
N LEU A 9 -21.07 -1.64 24.20
CA LEU A 9 -21.10 -3.09 24.18
C LEU A 9 -19.89 -3.65 23.45
N ALA A 10 -19.53 -3.06 22.30
CA ALA A 10 -18.34 -3.42 21.53
C ALA A 10 -17.06 -3.30 22.38
N THR A 11 -16.87 -2.17 23.07
CA THR A 11 -15.73 -1.95 23.97
C THR A 11 -15.66 -3.00 25.09
N ARG A 12 -16.80 -3.33 25.73
CA ARG A 12 -16.85 -4.36 26.78
C ARG A 12 -16.48 -5.75 26.26
N ILE A 13 -16.95 -6.12 25.07
CA ILE A 13 -16.64 -7.41 24.45
C ILE A 13 -15.15 -7.48 24.06
N ILE A 14 -14.59 -6.39 23.52
CA ILE A 14 -13.17 -6.34 23.16
C ILE A 14 -12.28 -6.47 24.40
N HIS A 15 -12.64 -5.80 25.51
CA HIS A 15 -11.92 -5.98 26.77
C HIS A 15 -12.01 -7.42 27.32
N LEU A 16 -13.16 -8.07 27.16
CA LEU A 16 -13.32 -9.48 27.52
C LEU A 16 -12.42 -10.37 26.66
N LEU A 17 -12.38 -10.15 25.35
CA LEU A 17 -11.49 -10.86 24.44
C LEU A 17 -10.01 -10.64 24.77
N GLY A 18 -9.61 -9.41 25.11
CA GLY A 18 -8.24 -9.12 25.55
C GLY A 18 -7.85 -9.81 26.86
N ARG A 19 -8.81 -10.19 27.70
CA ARG A 19 -8.56 -10.88 28.99
C ARG A 19 -8.56 -12.40 28.85
N GLU A 20 -9.54 -12.96 28.14
CA GLU A 20 -9.72 -14.41 28.04
C GLU A 20 -9.07 -15.01 26.79
N GLY A 21 -9.01 -14.26 25.69
CA GLY A 21 -8.50 -14.70 24.40
C GLY A 21 -7.06 -15.25 24.43
N PRO A 22 -6.12 -14.65 25.18
CA PRO A 22 -4.76 -15.19 25.30
C PRO A 22 -4.69 -16.56 25.98
N ARG A 23 -5.71 -16.94 26.76
CA ARG A 23 -5.77 -18.23 27.49
C ARG A 23 -6.42 -19.34 26.67
N THR A 24 -6.88 -19.03 25.47
CA THR A 24 -7.53 -20.02 24.58
C THR A 24 -6.49 -20.90 23.90
N THR A 25 -6.93 -22.04 23.36
CA THR A 25 -6.06 -22.95 22.60
C THR A 25 -5.57 -22.37 21.27
N THR A 26 -6.21 -21.30 20.77
CA THR A 26 -5.87 -20.67 19.49
C THR A 26 -5.92 -19.12 19.57
N PRO A 27 -5.01 -18.49 20.32
CA PRO A 27 -5.03 -17.03 20.56
C PRO A 27 -4.94 -16.20 19.27
N ALA A 28 -4.15 -16.67 18.28
CA ALA A 28 -3.95 -16.00 17.00
C ALA A 28 -5.25 -15.71 16.23
N LYS A 29 -6.26 -16.59 16.37
CA LYS A 29 -7.56 -16.40 15.72
C LYS A 29 -8.27 -15.13 16.20
N TYR A 30 -8.13 -14.80 17.49
CA TYR A 30 -8.78 -13.65 18.11
C TYR A 30 -8.07 -12.33 17.80
N ILE A 31 -6.75 -12.36 17.56
CA ILE A 31 -5.97 -11.19 17.15
C ILE A 31 -6.54 -10.58 15.87
N ARG A 32 -6.87 -11.40 14.87
CA ARG A 32 -7.47 -10.93 13.61
C ARG A 32 -8.80 -10.19 13.84
N TYR A 33 -9.67 -10.74 14.69
CA TYR A 33 -10.96 -10.11 14.99
C TYR A 33 -10.82 -8.79 15.76
N ILE A 34 -9.80 -8.68 16.62
CA ILE A 34 -9.52 -7.45 17.37
C ILE A 34 -8.86 -6.41 16.46
N TYR A 35 -7.92 -6.81 15.59
CA TYR A 35 -7.24 -5.90 14.66
C TYR A 35 -8.20 -5.27 13.65
N ASN A 36 -9.15 -6.04 13.13
CA ASN A 36 -10.18 -5.52 12.22
C ASN A 36 -11.06 -4.42 12.86
N ARG A 37 -11.05 -4.27 14.19
CA ARG A 37 -11.70 -3.17 14.92
C ARG A 37 -10.81 -1.96 15.15
N VAL A 38 -9.49 -2.11 15.08
CA VAL A 38 -8.53 -1.01 15.17
C VAL A 38 -8.59 -0.10 13.94
N ILE A 39 -9.04 -0.59 12.77
CA ILE A 39 -9.05 0.20 11.53
C ILE A 39 -10.41 0.85 11.24
N LEU A 40 -11.51 0.15 11.56
CA LEU A 40 -12.83 0.45 10.99
C LEU A 40 -13.83 1.08 11.98
N GLU A 41 -13.45 1.30 13.23
CA GLU A 41 -14.39 1.67 14.32
C GLU A 41 -14.12 3.05 14.92
N SER A 42 -15.06 3.52 15.75
CA SER A 42 -14.93 4.73 16.56
C SER A 42 -13.76 4.67 17.58
N ALA A 43 -13.23 5.84 17.95
CA ALA A 43 -12.04 5.94 18.82
C ALA A 43 -12.11 5.13 20.13
N PRO A 44 -13.23 5.09 20.87
CA PRO A 44 -13.33 4.28 22.10
C PRO A 44 -13.20 2.77 21.85
N VAL A 45 -13.62 2.29 20.69
CA VAL A 45 -13.54 0.87 20.28
C VAL A 45 -12.12 0.55 19.80
N ARG A 46 -11.50 1.47 19.06
CA ARG A 46 -10.08 1.35 18.65
C ARG A 46 -9.17 1.31 19.88
N ALA A 47 -9.32 2.23 20.83
CA ALA A 47 -8.54 2.26 22.07
C ALA A 47 -8.67 0.96 22.89
N ALA A 48 -9.89 0.41 22.98
CA ALA A 48 -10.13 -0.87 23.63
C ALA A 48 -9.41 -2.04 22.92
N ALA A 49 -9.34 -2.00 21.58
CA ALA A 49 -8.67 -3.00 20.77
C ALA A 49 -7.14 -2.91 20.91
N VAL A 50 -6.55 -1.72 20.98
CA VAL A 50 -5.13 -1.51 21.31
C VAL A 50 -4.78 -2.14 22.66
N SER A 51 -5.58 -1.85 23.69
CA SER A 51 -5.41 -2.43 25.02
C SER A 51 -5.55 -3.95 25.02
N ALA A 52 -6.46 -4.50 24.21
CA ALA A 52 -6.62 -5.94 24.06
C ALA A 52 -5.40 -6.57 23.38
N LEU A 53 -4.90 -6.01 22.27
CA LEU A 53 -3.72 -6.50 21.56
C LEU A 53 -2.47 -6.50 22.45
N ALA A 54 -2.27 -5.45 23.24
CA ALA A 54 -1.16 -5.39 24.20
C ALA A 54 -1.19 -6.55 25.21
N LYS A 55 -2.38 -6.97 25.66
CA LYS A 55 -2.53 -8.14 26.56
C LYS A 55 -2.23 -9.47 25.86
N PHE A 56 -2.53 -9.60 24.57
CA PHE A 56 -2.10 -10.77 23.79
C PHE A 56 -0.57 -10.81 23.67
N GLY A 57 0.09 -9.67 23.45
CA GLY A 57 1.55 -9.58 23.34
C GLY A 57 2.24 -9.91 24.66
N ALA A 58 1.67 -9.46 25.79
CA ALA A 58 2.19 -9.76 27.11
C ALA A 58 2.03 -11.23 27.54
N ALA A 59 1.11 -11.98 26.91
CA ALA A 59 0.78 -13.35 27.28
C ALA A 59 1.33 -14.42 26.31
N SER A 60 1.79 -14.03 25.11
CA SER A 60 2.30 -14.94 24.09
C SER A 60 3.50 -14.34 23.38
N GLU A 61 4.69 -14.89 23.68
CA GLU A 61 5.96 -14.47 23.08
C GLU A 61 6.00 -14.72 21.57
N ASP A 62 5.43 -15.85 21.10
CA ASP A 62 5.40 -16.20 19.67
C ASP A 62 4.60 -15.20 18.82
N LEU A 63 3.62 -14.52 19.42
CA LEU A 63 2.75 -13.55 18.74
C LEU A 63 3.22 -12.12 18.95
N LEU A 64 4.19 -11.88 19.84
CA LEU A 64 4.69 -10.56 20.20
C LEU A 64 5.24 -9.77 19.00
N PRO A 65 6.07 -10.34 18.09
CA PRO A 65 6.57 -9.60 16.93
C PRO A 65 5.44 -9.09 16.03
N ASN A 66 4.43 -9.93 15.80
CA ASN A 66 3.26 -9.56 15.00
C ASN A 66 2.45 -8.47 15.70
N ILE A 67 2.23 -8.58 17.01
CA ILE A 67 1.47 -7.60 17.78
C ILE A 67 2.19 -6.25 17.86
N LEU A 68 3.52 -6.24 17.96
CA LEU A 68 4.31 -5.00 17.95
C LEU A 68 4.14 -4.23 16.65
N VAL A 69 4.12 -4.90 15.50
CA VAL A 69 3.83 -4.26 14.21
C VAL A 69 2.43 -3.65 14.18
N LEU A 70 1.43 -4.34 14.76
CA LEU A 70 0.06 -3.83 14.82
C LEU A 70 -0.06 -2.63 15.76
N LEU A 71 0.64 -2.65 16.90
CA LEU A 71 0.67 -1.56 17.88
C LEU A 71 1.50 -0.35 17.40
N GLN A 72 2.53 -0.56 16.58
CA GLN A 72 3.26 0.54 15.94
C GLN A 72 2.32 1.38 15.05
N ARG A 73 1.40 0.74 14.33
CA ARG A 73 0.42 1.45 13.50
C ARG A 73 -0.55 2.30 14.33
N THR A 74 -0.86 1.92 15.56
CA THR A 74 -1.79 2.68 16.43
C THR A 74 -1.17 3.93 17.03
N THR A 75 0.16 4.05 17.04
CA THR A 75 0.85 5.30 17.42
C THR A 75 0.62 6.44 16.43
N LEU A 76 0.15 6.12 15.21
CA LEU A 76 -0.19 7.08 14.16
C LEU A 76 -1.69 7.42 14.12
N ASP A 77 -2.50 6.93 15.07
CA ASP A 77 -3.93 7.24 15.13
C ASP A 77 -4.15 8.75 15.36
N GLN A 78 -5.18 9.30 14.73
CA GLN A 78 -5.48 10.74 14.82
C GLN A 78 -5.99 11.11 16.23
N ASP A 79 -6.60 10.14 16.93
CA ASP A 79 -7.27 10.37 18.20
C ASP A 79 -6.33 10.12 19.39
N ASP A 80 -6.22 11.11 20.29
CA ASP A 80 -5.41 11.03 21.51
C ASP A 80 -5.86 9.85 22.39
N GLU A 81 -7.15 9.53 22.46
CA GLU A 81 -7.67 8.43 23.28
C GLU A 81 -7.16 7.05 22.85
N VAL A 82 -6.74 6.92 21.58
CA VAL A 82 -6.17 5.68 21.03
C VAL A 82 -4.65 5.65 21.20
N ARG A 83 -4.00 6.82 21.21
CA ARG A 83 -2.55 6.96 21.40
C ARG A 83 -2.12 6.93 22.87
N ASP A 84 -2.88 7.54 23.76
CA ASP A 84 -2.60 7.68 25.20
C ASP A 84 -2.49 6.36 25.98
N PRO A 85 -3.23 5.28 25.66
CA PRO A 85 -3.02 3.97 26.27
C PRO A 85 -1.60 3.41 26.03
N MET A 86 -0.88 3.94 25.02
CA MET A 86 0.51 3.63 24.70
C MET A 86 1.48 4.75 25.09
N ASN A 87 1.19 5.60 26.09
CA ASN A 87 2.14 6.60 26.61
C ASN A 87 3.34 5.98 27.38
N VAL A 88 3.73 4.79 26.96
CA VAL A 88 4.85 3.99 27.39
C VAL A 88 5.74 3.86 26.15
N SER A 89 6.99 4.32 26.22
CA SER A 89 7.89 4.22 25.07
C SER A 89 7.95 2.76 24.61
N LEU A 90 7.70 2.50 23.33
CA LEU A 90 7.68 1.15 22.75
C LEU A 90 8.99 0.40 23.10
N SER A 91 10.10 1.15 23.17
CA SER A 91 11.44 0.72 23.56
C SER A 91 11.54 0.33 25.05
N SER A 92 10.87 1.05 25.94
CA SER A 92 10.78 0.73 27.38
C SER A 92 9.88 -0.47 27.63
N LEU A 93 8.80 -0.59 26.87
CA LEU A 93 7.90 -1.75 26.91
C LEU A 93 8.62 -3.02 26.43
N GLU A 94 9.33 -2.93 25.31
CA GLU A 94 10.17 -4.01 24.77
C GLU A 94 11.26 -4.42 25.76
N ARG A 95 11.99 -3.46 26.34
CA ARG A 95 13.04 -3.73 27.35
C ARG A 95 12.51 -4.34 28.64
N LEU A 96 11.36 -3.90 29.13
CA LEU A 96 10.79 -4.43 30.39
C LEU A 96 10.14 -5.79 30.19
N LEU A 97 9.52 -6.04 29.03
CA LEU A 97 9.03 -7.37 28.68
C LEU A 97 10.20 -8.35 28.51
N HIS A 98 11.27 -7.95 27.80
CA HIS A 98 12.48 -8.76 27.65
C HIS A 98 13.20 -9.01 28.99
N ARG A 99 13.12 -8.07 29.94
CA ARG A 99 13.66 -8.27 31.30
C ARG A 99 12.77 -9.21 32.12
N TYR A 100 11.45 -9.13 31.98
CA TYR A 100 10.49 -10.02 32.64
C TYR A 100 10.60 -11.48 32.16
N THR A 101 10.94 -11.70 30.89
CA THR A 101 11.14 -13.05 30.34
C THR A 101 12.47 -13.68 30.76
N ILE A 102 13.49 -12.86 31.05
CA ILE A 102 14.81 -13.33 31.48
C ILE A 102 14.90 -13.47 33.01
N GLU A 103 14.19 -12.64 33.77
CA GLU A 103 14.21 -12.68 35.24
C GLU A 103 12.97 -13.38 35.80
N PRO A 104 13.11 -14.51 36.54
CA PRO A 104 11.98 -15.25 37.10
C PRO A 104 11.35 -14.44 38.22
N THR A 105 10.35 -13.63 37.87
CA THR A 105 9.58 -12.84 38.82
C THR A 105 8.17 -13.40 38.94
N THR A 106 7.67 -13.49 40.18
CA THR A 106 6.37 -14.09 40.50
C THR A 106 5.21 -13.09 40.39
N LYS A 107 5.49 -11.84 40.02
CA LYS A 107 4.51 -10.76 39.95
C LYS A 107 4.09 -10.52 38.50
N PRO A 108 2.79 -10.47 38.17
CA PRO A 108 2.33 -10.22 36.80
C PRO A 108 2.78 -8.85 36.30
N PHE A 109 3.14 -8.79 35.02
CA PHE A 109 3.59 -7.57 34.34
C PHE A 109 2.50 -6.47 34.38
N ASP A 110 2.86 -5.28 34.91
CA ASP A 110 1.98 -4.12 34.99
C ASP A 110 2.47 -2.98 34.09
N VAL A 111 1.76 -2.74 32.99
CA VAL A 111 2.03 -1.73 31.96
C VAL A 111 2.09 -0.30 32.53
N ARG A 112 1.46 -0.05 33.69
CA ARG A 112 1.45 1.28 34.33
C ARG A 112 2.72 1.62 35.08
N SER A 113 3.58 0.63 35.32
CA SER A 113 4.81 0.78 36.10
C SER A 113 6.03 1.16 35.26
N VAL A 114 5.86 1.31 33.95
CA VAL A 114 6.97 1.60 33.03
C VAL A 114 7.39 3.07 33.16
N PRO A 115 8.66 3.38 33.49
CA PRO A 115 9.13 4.76 33.61
C PRO A 115 9.09 5.48 32.26
N VAL A 116 8.53 6.69 32.25
CA VAL A 116 8.56 7.64 31.13
C VAL A 116 9.90 8.37 31.16
N GLU A 117 10.99 7.67 30.90
CA GLU A 117 12.30 8.32 30.73
C GLU A 117 12.45 8.79 29.28
N ALA A 118 12.48 10.11 29.11
CA ALA A 118 12.87 10.75 27.86
C ALA A 118 14.38 10.57 27.67
N VAL A 119 14.79 9.53 26.93
CA VAL A 119 16.18 9.34 26.51
C VAL A 119 16.30 9.76 25.04
N PRO A 120 17.35 10.52 24.66
CA PRO A 120 17.59 10.90 23.27
C PRO A 120 17.69 9.67 22.37
N VAL A 121 17.02 9.72 21.23
CA VAL A 121 16.98 8.64 20.24
C VAL A 121 18.38 8.40 19.66
N GLU A 122 19.07 7.34 20.09
CA GLU A 122 20.21 6.81 19.33
C GLU A 122 19.68 5.94 18.18
N GLN A 123 19.95 6.39 16.96
CA GLN A 123 19.66 5.66 15.72
C GLN A 123 20.50 4.38 15.64
N PRO A 124 19.95 3.25 15.14
CA PRO A 124 20.72 2.04 14.93
C PRO A 124 21.79 2.25 13.84
N LYS A 125 23.04 1.94 14.20
CA LYS A 125 24.19 1.91 13.30
C LYS A 125 24.06 0.75 12.31
N GLY A 126 23.48 1.02 11.14
CA GLY A 126 23.76 0.28 9.91
C GLY A 126 24.98 0.91 9.22
N ILE A 127 26.04 0.13 9.04
CA ILE A 127 27.23 0.52 8.29
C ILE A 127 26.89 0.39 6.81
N GLU A 128 26.38 1.46 6.18
CA GLU A 128 26.47 1.67 4.73
C GLU A 128 26.69 3.17 4.46
N SER A 129 27.52 3.44 3.45
CA SER A 129 28.16 4.70 3.08
C SER A 129 27.32 5.97 3.27
N LYS A 130 27.91 6.93 4.00
CA LYS A 130 27.51 8.35 4.05
C LYS A 130 27.64 9.01 2.68
N THR A 131 26.66 8.77 1.83
CA THR A 131 26.18 9.75 0.85
C THR A 131 24.76 10.07 1.32
N ASN A 132 24.52 11.31 1.72
CA ASN A 132 23.27 11.75 2.34
C ASN A 132 22.08 11.39 1.43
N ARG A 133 21.27 10.41 1.84
CA ARG A 133 20.06 10.00 1.08
C ARG A 133 19.06 11.16 0.94
N GLU A 134 19.04 12.08 1.90
CA GLU A 134 18.23 13.31 1.85
C GLU A 134 18.65 14.22 0.68
N ASP A 135 19.95 14.33 0.39
CA ASP A 135 20.46 15.12 -0.74
C ASP A 135 20.02 14.50 -2.08
N THR A 136 19.90 13.16 -2.15
CA THR A 136 19.40 12.46 -3.34
C THR A 136 17.94 12.77 -3.65
N TYR A 137 17.07 12.85 -2.62
CA TYR A 137 15.65 13.16 -2.82
C TYR A 137 15.43 14.61 -3.21
N ASP A 138 16.21 15.53 -2.63
CA ASP A 138 16.16 16.96 -2.99
C ASP A 138 16.61 17.19 -4.44
N GLU A 139 17.66 16.49 -4.89
CA GLU A 139 18.09 16.52 -6.29
C GLU A 139 17.01 15.97 -7.25
N GLN A 140 16.37 14.85 -6.89
CA GLN A 140 15.30 14.25 -7.71
C GLN A 140 14.06 15.14 -7.82
N LEU A 141 13.65 15.77 -6.72
CA LEU A 141 12.44 16.61 -6.69
C LEU A 141 12.69 18.00 -7.28
N SER A 142 13.89 18.56 -7.12
CA SER A 142 14.28 19.82 -7.76
C SER A 142 14.40 19.72 -9.28
N ALA A 143 14.59 18.51 -9.82
CA ALA A 143 14.57 18.27 -11.26
C ALA A 143 13.18 18.43 -11.91
N ILE A 144 12.10 18.49 -11.11
CA ILE A 144 10.72 18.66 -11.60
C ILE A 144 10.37 20.16 -11.59
N PRO A 145 10.27 20.84 -12.76
CA PRO A 145 10.06 22.29 -12.83
C PRO A 145 8.78 22.77 -12.14
N GLU A 146 7.72 21.95 -12.17
CA GLU A 146 6.44 22.22 -11.51
C GLU A 146 6.58 22.28 -9.99
N PHE A 147 7.61 21.67 -9.40
CA PHE A 147 7.86 21.65 -7.95
C PHE A 147 8.77 22.78 -7.47
N ALA A 148 9.29 23.63 -8.37
CA ALA A 148 10.15 24.75 -8.01
C ALA A 148 9.51 25.73 -7.00
N HIS A 149 8.18 25.83 -6.99
CA HIS A 149 7.42 26.70 -6.08
C HIS A 149 7.27 26.14 -4.66
N LEU A 150 7.56 24.85 -4.42
CA LEU A 150 7.39 24.20 -3.12
C LEU A 150 8.47 24.61 -2.10
N GLY A 151 9.60 25.13 -2.57
CA GLY A 151 10.75 25.47 -1.75
C GLY A 151 11.60 24.25 -1.37
N PRO A 152 12.54 24.37 -0.43
CA PRO A 152 13.39 23.25 -0.02
C PRO A 152 12.62 22.22 0.80
N ILE A 153 13.05 20.96 0.72
CA ILE A 153 12.52 19.89 1.56
C ILE A 153 12.85 20.19 3.02
N PHE A 154 11.84 20.14 3.90
CA PHE A 154 12.02 20.26 5.35
C PHE A 154 12.43 18.93 5.98
N LYS A 155 11.77 17.84 5.57
CA LYS A 155 12.06 16.48 6.05
C LYS A 155 11.50 15.41 5.14
N SER A 156 12.24 14.32 4.95
CA SER A 156 11.78 13.13 4.26
C SER A 156 11.55 11.96 5.23
N SER A 157 10.57 11.10 4.95
CA SER A 157 10.41 9.84 5.67
C SER A 157 11.37 8.78 5.16
N LEU A 158 11.52 7.69 5.91
CA LEU A 158 12.05 6.45 5.34
C LEU A 158 11.07 5.89 4.29
N PRO A 159 11.55 5.13 3.28
CA PRO A 159 10.68 4.42 2.35
C PRO A 159 9.77 3.43 3.08
N VAL A 160 8.49 3.40 2.72
CA VAL A 160 7.49 2.47 3.25
C VAL A 160 6.91 1.65 2.10
N ASP A 161 6.95 0.33 2.24
CA ASP A 161 6.37 -0.59 1.26
C ASP A 161 4.83 -0.44 1.25
N LEU A 162 4.28 -0.10 0.09
CA LEU A 162 2.84 0.01 -0.14
C LEU A 162 2.22 -1.29 -0.65
N THR A 163 3.02 -2.20 -1.20
CA THR A 163 2.58 -3.53 -1.64
C THR A 163 3.15 -4.62 -0.73
N GLU A 164 2.41 -5.73 -0.61
CA GLU A 164 2.86 -6.89 0.17
C GLU A 164 4.06 -7.55 -0.52
N SER A 165 4.99 -8.11 0.25
CA SER A 165 6.21 -8.73 -0.25
C SER A 165 6.00 -10.04 -1.04
N GLU A 166 4.74 -10.46 -1.23
CA GLU A 166 4.33 -11.62 -2.02
C GLU A 166 4.02 -11.29 -3.49
N VAL A 167 4.07 -10.00 -3.90
CA VAL A 167 3.96 -9.59 -5.31
C VAL A 167 5.33 -9.32 -5.93
N GLU A 168 5.47 -9.55 -7.24
CA GLU A 168 6.74 -9.39 -8.00
C GLU A 168 7.30 -7.97 -8.00
N TYR A 169 6.49 -6.97 -7.62
CA TYR A 169 6.89 -5.57 -7.57
C TYR A 169 6.54 -4.97 -6.20
N VAL A 170 7.56 -4.51 -5.48
CA VAL A 170 7.39 -3.78 -4.21
C VAL A 170 7.36 -2.29 -4.52
N VAL A 171 6.18 -1.66 -4.45
CA VAL A 171 6.05 -0.21 -4.59
C VAL A 171 6.41 0.41 -3.25
N ARG A 172 7.35 1.36 -3.24
CA ARG A 172 7.72 2.09 -2.01
C ARG A 172 7.26 3.52 -2.09
N CYS A 173 6.91 4.08 -0.94
CA CYS A 173 6.50 5.47 -0.82
C CYS A 173 7.39 6.22 0.17
N ILE A 174 7.85 7.40 -0.26
CA ILE A 174 8.60 8.36 0.54
C ILE A 174 7.76 9.62 0.68
N LYS A 175 7.59 10.09 1.91
CA LYS A 175 6.86 11.31 2.21
C LYS A 175 7.86 12.45 2.39
N ASN A 176 7.84 13.41 1.47
CA ASN A 176 8.65 14.63 1.50
C ASN A 176 7.80 15.79 2.02
N ILE A 177 8.20 16.37 3.14
CA ILE A 177 7.50 17.46 3.81
C ILE A 177 8.16 18.78 3.39
N PHE A 178 7.36 19.69 2.86
CA PHE A 178 7.72 21.08 2.55
C PHE A 178 7.01 22.02 3.54
N SER A 179 7.30 23.32 3.44
CA SER A 179 6.71 24.37 4.29
C SER A 179 5.17 24.37 4.30
N HIS A 180 4.56 24.13 3.15
CA HIS A 180 3.10 24.18 2.97
C HIS A 180 2.52 22.95 2.26
N TYR A 181 3.36 21.98 1.89
CA TYR A 181 2.98 20.85 1.06
C TYR A 181 3.60 19.55 1.56
N ILE A 182 2.96 18.43 1.21
CA ILE A 182 3.52 17.10 1.40
C ILE A 182 3.50 16.42 0.03
N VAL A 183 4.67 16.00 -0.45
CA VAL A 183 4.83 15.29 -1.72
C VAL A 183 5.09 13.82 -1.41
N PHE A 184 4.27 12.95 -1.99
CA PHE A 184 4.47 11.50 -1.93
C PHE A 184 5.23 11.06 -3.18
N GLN A 185 6.48 10.63 -2.98
CA GLN A 185 7.31 10.06 -4.01
C GLN A 185 7.10 8.55 -4.00
N LEU A 186 6.72 7.99 -5.14
CA LEU A 186 6.57 6.56 -5.34
C LEU A 186 7.79 6.04 -6.10
N GLU A 187 8.52 5.11 -5.49
CA GLU A 187 9.60 4.36 -6.12
C GLU A 187 9.07 3.03 -6.66
N ASP A 188 9.74 2.53 -7.70
CA ASP A 188 9.43 1.23 -8.33
C ASP A 188 7.97 1.13 -8.84
N ILE A 189 7.39 2.27 -9.23
CA ILE A 189 6.09 2.34 -9.91
C ILE A 189 6.29 2.42 -11.43
N GLU A 190 5.77 1.43 -12.15
CA GLU A 190 5.69 1.48 -13.61
C GLU A 190 4.32 2.08 -14.00
N ILE A 191 4.32 3.36 -14.40
CA ILE A 191 3.11 3.98 -14.98
C ILE A 191 3.13 3.72 -16.49
N THR A 192 2.13 2.99 -16.96
CA THR A 192 1.96 2.64 -18.36
C THR A 192 0.97 3.59 -19.04
N VAL A 193 0.94 3.59 -20.38
CA VAL A 193 -0.07 4.37 -21.14
C VAL A 193 -1.49 4.00 -20.70
N SER A 194 -1.71 2.74 -20.33
CA SER A 194 -3.01 2.24 -19.87
C SER A 194 -3.54 2.97 -18.63
N ASP A 195 -2.67 3.45 -17.74
CA ASP A 195 -3.04 4.15 -16.49
C ASP A 195 -3.54 5.58 -16.74
N HIS A 196 -3.34 6.09 -17.95
CA HIS A 196 -3.79 7.42 -18.37
C HIS A 196 -5.02 7.37 -19.28
N VAL A 197 -5.52 6.19 -19.63
CA VAL A 197 -6.56 5.98 -20.63
C VAL A 197 -7.74 5.23 -20.03
N GLN A 198 -8.92 5.85 -20.07
CA GLN A 198 -10.16 5.17 -19.74
C GLN A 198 -10.69 4.43 -20.98
N LYS A 199 -10.99 3.13 -20.82
CA LYS A 199 -11.64 2.30 -21.86
C LYS A 199 -13.03 2.84 -22.18
N VAL A 200 -13.30 3.15 -23.45
CA VAL A 200 -14.62 3.62 -23.89
C VAL A 200 -15.02 2.92 -25.17
N LEU A 201 -16.24 2.37 -25.21
CA LEU A 201 -16.82 1.86 -26.45
C LEU A 201 -17.36 3.05 -27.26
N LYS A 202 -16.83 3.26 -28.46
CA LYS A 202 -17.34 4.28 -29.39
C LYS A 202 -17.97 3.59 -30.61
N PRO A 203 -19.31 3.62 -30.77
CA PRO A 203 -19.90 3.36 -32.07
C PRO A 203 -19.51 4.51 -33.00
N ASN A 204 -19.17 4.20 -34.25
CA ASN A 204 -18.74 5.14 -35.28
C ASN A 204 -17.30 5.67 -35.11
N TRP A 205 -16.34 4.79 -35.34
CA TRP A 205 -14.89 4.95 -35.09
C TRP A 205 -14.14 6.06 -35.91
N TYR A 206 -14.79 6.76 -36.84
CA TYR A 206 -14.11 7.32 -38.02
C TYR A 206 -13.67 8.80 -37.98
N TYR A 207 -13.88 9.54 -36.89
CA TYR A 207 -13.82 11.02 -36.96
C TYR A 207 -12.51 11.70 -36.51
N LYS A 208 -11.58 11.02 -35.82
CA LYS A 208 -10.27 11.62 -35.42
C LYS A 208 -9.22 10.51 -35.26
N ILE A 209 -8.24 10.39 -36.17
CA ILE A 209 -7.37 9.21 -36.24
C ILE A 209 -5.92 9.59 -35.95
N ILE A 210 -5.29 8.90 -34.99
CA ILE A 210 -3.83 8.72 -34.96
C ILE A 210 -3.56 7.30 -35.48
N ILE A 211 -2.82 7.20 -36.60
CA ILE A 211 -2.51 5.91 -37.26
C ILE A 211 -1.12 5.48 -36.85
N PHE A 212 -1.00 4.30 -36.26
CA PHE A 212 0.30 3.64 -36.05
C PHE A 212 0.41 2.41 -36.95
N TYR A 213 1.51 2.31 -37.69
CA TYR A 213 1.84 1.16 -38.52
C TYR A 213 2.82 0.26 -37.79
N PHE A 214 2.47 -1.01 -37.60
CA PHE A 214 3.37 -2.01 -37.04
C PHE A 214 3.39 -3.25 -37.94
N SER A 215 4.59 -3.77 -38.23
CA SER A 215 4.77 -5.00 -39.01
C SER A 215 5.25 -6.11 -38.08
N PHE A 216 4.45 -7.17 -37.91
CA PHE A 216 4.73 -8.30 -37.03
C PHE A 216 4.61 -9.63 -37.78
N HIS A 217 5.30 -10.67 -37.28
CA HIS A 217 5.29 -12.03 -37.85
C HIS A 217 4.15 -12.89 -37.25
N LEU A 218 3.63 -13.86 -38.03
CA LEU A 218 2.26 -14.39 -37.97
C LEU A 218 1.85 -15.19 -36.73
N MET A 219 2.79 -15.82 -36.01
CA MET A 219 2.45 -16.99 -35.20
C MET A 219 1.68 -16.71 -33.90
N PHE A 220 1.42 -15.44 -33.54
CA PHE A 220 0.80 -15.08 -32.26
C PHE A 220 -0.15 -13.87 -32.33
N ILE A 221 -0.85 -13.63 -33.45
CA ILE A 221 -1.66 -12.40 -33.60
C ILE A 221 -2.74 -12.24 -32.51
N ILE A 222 -3.37 -13.32 -32.03
CA ILE A 222 -4.35 -13.23 -30.93
C ILE A 222 -3.67 -12.75 -29.64
N GLU A 223 -2.49 -13.27 -29.32
CA GLU A 223 -1.74 -12.86 -28.14
C GLU A 223 -1.22 -11.43 -28.29
N CYS A 224 -0.77 -11.07 -29.49
CA CYS A 224 -0.33 -9.72 -29.83
C CYS A 224 -1.49 -8.71 -29.70
N LEU A 225 -2.68 -9.04 -30.18
CA LEU A 225 -3.90 -8.23 -30.00
C LEU A 225 -4.17 -7.98 -28.51
N LYS A 226 -4.14 -9.04 -27.68
CA LYS A 226 -4.35 -8.91 -26.23
C LYS A 226 -3.28 -8.03 -25.58
N LYS A 227 -2.01 -8.21 -25.95
CA LYS A 227 -0.91 -7.38 -25.45
C LYS A 227 -1.07 -5.91 -25.83
N ILE A 228 -1.45 -5.62 -27.08
CA ILE A 228 -1.69 -4.23 -27.53
C ILE A 228 -2.89 -3.61 -26.79
N ILE A 229 -4.00 -4.33 -26.66
CA ILE A 229 -5.19 -3.86 -25.93
C ILE A 229 -4.83 -3.54 -24.47
N ASN A 230 -4.09 -4.43 -23.81
CA ASN A 230 -3.68 -4.25 -22.42
C ASN A 230 -2.69 -3.09 -22.27
N TYR A 231 -1.65 -3.04 -23.10
CA TYR A 231 -0.63 -2.00 -23.07
C TYR A 231 -1.22 -0.60 -23.29
N MET A 232 -2.16 -0.48 -24.24
CA MET A 232 -2.83 0.78 -24.53
C MET A 232 -3.91 1.13 -23.49
N GLY A 233 -4.42 0.17 -22.73
CA GLY A 233 -5.53 0.38 -21.79
C GLY A 233 -6.85 0.79 -22.47
N MET A 234 -7.05 0.39 -23.73
CA MET A 234 -8.17 0.86 -24.55
C MET A 234 -9.22 -0.23 -24.80
N GLN A 235 -10.40 0.18 -25.26
CA GLN A 235 -11.48 -0.74 -25.61
C GLN A 235 -11.45 -1.08 -27.09
N ALA A 236 -11.40 -2.37 -27.41
CA ALA A 236 -11.59 -2.83 -28.77
C ALA A 236 -13.00 -2.48 -29.28
N CYS A 237 -13.05 -1.83 -30.43
CA CYS A 237 -14.27 -1.38 -31.09
C CYS A 237 -14.59 -2.30 -32.28
N GLU A 238 -15.87 -2.33 -32.68
CA GLU A 238 -16.35 -3.04 -33.89
C GLU A 238 -16.00 -4.53 -33.93
N ARG A 239 -15.80 -5.16 -32.76
CA ARG A 239 -15.33 -6.56 -32.63
C ARG A 239 -13.99 -6.81 -33.34
N SER A 240 -13.15 -5.78 -33.47
CA SER A 240 -11.84 -5.85 -34.12
C SER A 240 -10.78 -6.62 -33.31
N ASP A 241 -11.11 -7.02 -32.09
CA ASP A 241 -10.38 -8.01 -31.29
C ASP A 241 -10.56 -9.45 -31.82
N LYS A 242 -11.55 -9.69 -32.69
CA LYS A 242 -11.76 -10.98 -33.35
C LYS A 242 -11.11 -11.01 -34.72
N ILE A 243 -10.24 -11.98 -34.94
CA ILE A 243 -9.59 -12.20 -36.24
C ILE A 243 -10.58 -12.86 -37.19
N LEU A 244 -10.63 -12.35 -38.43
CA LEU A 244 -11.36 -12.98 -39.52
C LEU A 244 -10.39 -13.87 -40.32
N GLU A 245 -10.68 -15.16 -40.41
CA GLU A 245 -9.88 -16.12 -41.17
C GLU A 245 -9.85 -15.77 -42.68
N GLY A 246 -8.72 -16.04 -43.35
CA GLY A 246 -8.57 -15.86 -44.80
C GLY A 246 -8.21 -14.45 -45.28
N LYS A 247 -7.94 -13.48 -44.39
CA LYS A 247 -7.48 -12.13 -44.77
C LYS A 247 -5.95 -12.00 -44.71
N ALA A 248 -5.35 -11.26 -45.63
CA ALA A 248 -3.91 -10.97 -45.65
C ALA A 248 -3.48 -9.89 -44.64
N SER A 249 -4.43 -9.20 -44.00
CA SER A 249 -4.16 -8.23 -42.94
C SER A 249 -5.34 -8.12 -41.99
N HIS A 250 -5.05 -7.83 -40.72
CA HIS A 250 -6.03 -7.57 -39.68
C HIS A 250 -5.90 -6.12 -39.20
N ALA A 251 -7.03 -5.48 -38.91
CA ALA A 251 -7.04 -4.12 -38.36
C ALA A 251 -7.74 -4.15 -37.00
N LEU A 252 -7.04 -3.63 -35.98
CA LEU A 252 -7.53 -3.42 -34.63
C LEU A 252 -7.90 -1.94 -34.44
N TYR A 253 -9.05 -1.68 -33.85
CA TYR A 253 -9.58 -0.36 -33.55
C TYR A 253 -9.78 -0.22 -32.03
N LEU A 254 -9.14 0.76 -31.40
CA LEU A 254 -9.05 0.90 -29.94
C LEU A 254 -9.45 2.28 -29.41
N ALA A 255 -10.58 2.40 -28.73
CA ALA A 255 -11.04 3.70 -28.22
C ALA A 255 -10.74 3.85 -26.73
N GLY A 256 -10.43 5.09 -26.35
CA GLY A 256 -10.34 5.48 -24.97
C GLY A 256 -10.42 7.00 -24.81
N VAL A 257 -10.50 7.43 -23.56
CA VAL A 257 -10.45 8.85 -23.18
C VAL A 257 -9.19 9.05 -22.36
N TYR A 258 -8.28 9.89 -22.86
CA TYR A 258 -7.07 10.27 -22.15
C TYR A 258 -7.38 11.33 -21.10
N ARG A 259 -6.49 11.45 -20.09
CA ARG A 259 -6.57 12.49 -19.04
C ARG A 259 -6.92 13.87 -19.64
N GLY A 260 -7.88 14.55 -19.02
CA GLY A 260 -8.40 15.83 -19.51
C GLY A 260 -9.60 15.72 -20.46
N GLY A 261 -10.14 14.51 -20.69
CA GLY A 261 -11.37 14.32 -21.46
C GLY A 261 -11.16 14.24 -22.97
N TYR A 262 -9.92 14.04 -23.42
CA TYR A 262 -9.59 13.95 -24.84
C TYR A 262 -9.88 12.55 -25.37
N ASP A 263 -10.78 12.45 -26.34
CA ASP A 263 -11.02 11.20 -27.07
C ASP A 263 -9.75 10.79 -27.84
N VAL A 264 -9.27 9.57 -27.62
CA VAL A 264 -8.14 8.97 -28.32
C VAL A 264 -8.62 7.73 -29.07
N LEU A 265 -8.28 7.69 -30.35
CA LEU A 265 -8.62 6.60 -31.25
C LEU A 265 -7.34 6.08 -31.90
N VAL A 266 -7.02 4.80 -31.66
CA VAL A 266 -5.87 4.10 -32.24
C VAL A 266 -6.33 3.05 -33.24
N ARG A 267 -5.80 3.14 -34.45
CA ARG A 267 -5.93 2.09 -35.48
C ARG A 267 -4.58 1.42 -35.65
N THR A 268 -4.56 0.11 -35.42
CA THR A 268 -3.37 -0.74 -35.65
C THR A 268 -3.66 -1.68 -36.80
N LYS A 269 -2.84 -1.67 -37.85
CA LYS A 269 -2.92 -2.63 -38.95
C LYS A 269 -1.76 -3.62 -38.83
N MET A 270 -2.08 -4.91 -38.83
CA MET A 270 -1.11 -6.00 -38.80
C MET A 270 -1.19 -6.77 -40.12
N ALA A 271 -0.03 -7.11 -40.69
CA ALA A 271 0.06 -7.97 -41.86
C ALA A 271 0.04 -9.44 -41.42
N LEU A 272 -0.80 -10.24 -42.07
CA LEU A 272 -0.81 -11.69 -41.89
C LEU A 272 0.11 -12.31 -42.96
N GLY A 273 1.43 -12.34 -42.71
CA GLY A 273 2.40 -13.05 -43.56
C GLY A 273 2.12 -14.57 -43.62
N GLY A 274 1.74 -15.07 -44.79
CA GLY A 274 1.47 -16.50 -45.00
C GLY A 274 2.72 -17.35 -44.83
N THR A 275 2.56 -18.51 -44.19
CA THR A 275 3.50 -19.63 -44.28
C THR A 275 3.56 -20.08 -45.74
N THR A 276 4.60 -19.67 -46.45
CA THR A 276 5.08 -20.45 -47.60
C THR A 276 5.80 -21.68 -47.08
N VAL A 277 5.13 -22.82 -47.30
CA VAL A 277 5.56 -24.24 -47.21
C VAL A 277 5.92 -24.76 -45.83
#